data_AF-A0ABD5BL34-F1
#
_entry.id   AF-A0ABD5BL34-F1
#
_cell.length_a   1.000
_cell.length_b   1.000
_cell.length_c   1.000
_cell.angle_alpha   90.00
_cell.angle_beta   90.00
_cell.angle_gamma   90.00
#
_symmetry.space_group_name_H-M   'P 1'
#
loop_
_entity.id
_entity.type
_entity.pdbx_description
1 polymer ?
#
loop_
_entity_poly.entity_id
_entity_poly.type
_entity_poly.pdbx_seq_one_letter_code
_entity_poly.pdbx_strand_id
1 'polypeptide(L)'
;QVQYDAGDKGAYRHYMQKEIYEQPLALKNTLEGRFSHGQINLSELGPRADELLAKVQHVQIIACGTSYHSGMVARYWFEALAGVPCDVEIASEFRYR
;
A
#
# COMPACT_ATOMS: atom_id res chain seq x y z
N GLN A 1 -21.93 -11.37 5.73
CA GLN A 1 -20.47 -11.29 5.91
C GLN A 1 -19.84 -12.24 4.91
N VAL A 2 -19.00 -11.76 4.01
CA VAL A 2 -18.22 -12.63 3.12
C VAL A 2 -16.96 -12.99 3.90
N GLN A 3 -16.92 -14.21 4.43
CA GLN A 3 -15.76 -14.75 5.13
C GLN A 3 -14.84 -15.33 4.04
N TYR A 4 -13.58 -14.87 4.02
CA TYR A 4 -12.60 -15.31 3.03
C TYR A 4 -12.17 -16.75 3.32
N ASP A 5 -12.43 -17.66 2.38
CA ASP A 5 -11.87 -19.01 2.38
C ASP A 5 -10.61 -19.03 1.50
N ALA A 6 -9.48 -19.42 2.08
CA ALA A 6 -8.12 -19.24 1.56
C ALA A 6 -7.79 -20.10 0.32
N GLY A 7 -8.78 -20.77 -0.28
CA GLY A 7 -8.54 -21.71 -1.37
C GLY A 7 -9.72 -21.97 -2.29
N ASP A 8 -10.75 -21.12 -2.29
CA ASP A 8 -11.89 -21.31 -3.20
C ASP A 8 -11.93 -20.24 -4.30
N LYS A 9 -12.13 -20.70 -5.54
CA LYS A 9 -12.43 -19.84 -6.70
C LYS A 9 -13.87 -19.33 -6.68
N GLY A 10 -14.74 -19.93 -5.85
CA GLY A 10 -16.16 -19.64 -5.83
C GLY A 10 -16.78 -19.86 -7.22
N ALA A 11 -17.47 -18.85 -7.73
CA ALA A 11 -18.10 -18.89 -9.06
C ALA A 11 -17.13 -18.61 -10.24
N TYR A 12 -15.85 -18.31 -9.99
CA TYR A 12 -14.91 -17.89 -11.04
C TYR A 12 -14.09 -19.06 -11.61
N ARG A 13 -13.62 -18.92 -12.86
CA ARG A 13 -12.82 -19.95 -13.53
C ARG A 13 -11.37 -20.00 -13.02
N HIS A 14 -10.81 -18.84 -12.70
CA HIS A 14 -9.41 -18.65 -12.30
C HIS A 14 -9.31 -17.80 -11.03
N TYR A 15 -8.29 -18.04 -10.20
CA TYR A 15 -8.00 -17.22 -9.03
C TYR A 15 -7.73 -15.77 -9.40
N MET A 16 -6.88 -15.53 -10.40
CA MET A 16 -6.63 -14.17 -10.90
C MET A 16 -7.92 -13.46 -11.37
N GLN A 17 -8.86 -14.19 -11.97
CA GLN A 17 -10.16 -13.63 -12.34
C GLN A 17 -10.95 -13.23 -11.08
N LYS A 18 -11.06 -14.11 -10.09
CA LYS A 18 -11.69 -13.80 -8.80
C LYS A 18 -11.05 -12.56 -8.17
N GLU A 19 -9.72 -12.54 -8.04
CA GLU A 19 -8.94 -11.45 -7.43
C GLU A 19 -9.17 -10.11 -8.15
N ILE A 20 -9.23 -10.12 -9.49
CA ILE A 20 -9.56 -8.92 -10.28
C ILE A 20 -10.94 -8.37 -9.90
N TYR A 21 -11.95 -9.24 -9.75
CA TYR A 21 -13.31 -8.83 -9.39
C TYR A 21 -13.46 -8.51 -7.90
N GLU A 22 -12.58 -9.00 -7.04
CA GLU A 22 -12.56 -8.70 -5.61
C GLU A 22 -11.92 -7.34 -5.28
N GLN A 23 -11.23 -6.71 -6.22
CA GLN A 23 -10.58 -5.40 -6.02
C GLN A 23 -11.46 -4.33 -5.35
N PRO A 24 -12.74 -4.12 -5.70
CA PRO A 24 -13.58 -3.13 -5.02
C PRO A 24 -13.78 -3.42 -3.53
N LEU A 25 -13.98 -4.69 -3.17
CA LEU A 25 -14.11 -5.09 -1.77
C LEU A 25 -12.77 -5.01 -1.05
N ALA A 26 -11.68 -5.44 -1.69
CA ALA A 26 -10.35 -5.34 -1.14
C ALA A 26 -9.96 -3.88 -0.84
N LEU A 27 -10.27 -2.94 -1.74
CA LEU A 27 -10.08 -1.50 -1.52
C LEU A 27 -10.93 -0.99 -0.36
N LYS A 28 -12.21 -1.38 -0.28
CA LYS A 28 -13.08 -1.01 0.85
C LYS A 28 -12.48 -1.47 2.18
N ASN A 29 -12.05 -2.72 2.27
CA ASN A 29 -11.43 -3.28 3.47
C ASN A 29 -10.09 -2.60 3.79
N THR A 30 -9.32 -2.19 2.76
CA THR A 30 -8.06 -1.45 2.93
C THR A 30 -8.29 -0.08 3.57
N LEU A 31 -9.43 0.56 3.30
CA LEU A 31 -9.82 1.87 3.85
C LEU A 31 -10.58 1.77 5.18
N GLU A 32 -11.03 0.58 5.57
CA GLU A 32 -11.82 0.37 6.78
C GLU A 32 -11.00 0.77 8.02
N GLY A 33 -11.58 1.60 8.90
CA GLY A 33 -10.90 2.17 10.07
C GLY A 33 -9.90 3.29 9.77
N ARG A 34 -9.49 3.46 8.50
CA ARG A 34 -8.45 4.41 8.07
C ARG A 34 -8.96 5.70 7.44
N PHE A 35 -10.27 5.85 7.29
CA PHE A 35 -10.91 7.06 6.80
C PHE A 35 -12.10 7.43 7.68
N SER A 36 -12.09 8.63 8.26
CA SER A 36 -13.12 9.09 9.19
C SER A 36 -13.25 10.61 9.11
N HIS A 37 -14.48 11.13 9.09
CA HIS A 37 -14.77 12.57 9.05
C HIS A 37 -14.04 13.33 7.92
N GLY A 38 -13.87 12.69 6.75
CA GLY A 38 -13.19 13.30 5.59
C GLY A 38 -11.67 13.33 5.69
N GLN A 39 -11.08 12.71 6.71
CA GLN A 39 -9.64 12.65 6.94
C GLN A 39 -9.13 11.22 7.03
N ILE A 40 -7.84 11.05 6.73
CA ILE A 40 -7.14 9.78 6.92
C ILE A 40 -6.84 9.60 8.42
N ASN A 41 -7.09 8.41 8.94
CA ASN A 41 -6.77 8.02 10.30
C ASN A 41 -5.73 6.89 10.28
N LEU A 42 -4.54 7.13 10.84
CA LEU A 42 -3.46 6.13 10.95
C LEU A 42 -3.16 5.78 12.42
N SER A 43 -4.11 5.94 13.33
CA SER A 43 -3.93 5.68 14.77
C SER A 43 -3.46 4.26 15.09
N GLU A 44 -3.69 3.29 14.19
CA GLU A 44 -3.20 1.92 14.28
C GLU A 44 -1.67 1.80 14.33
N LEU A 45 -0.92 2.82 13.87
CA LEU A 45 0.54 2.88 13.95
C LEU A 45 1.06 3.15 15.38
N GLY A 46 0.18 3.52 16.30
CA GLY A 46 0.50 3.80 17.69
C GLY A 46 0.86 5.27 17.98
N PRO A 47 0.89 5.67 19.25
CA PRO A 47 0.89 7.08 19.67
C PRO A 47 2.17 7.85 19.31
N ARG A 48 3.26 7.15 18.95
CA ARG A 48 4.55 7.76 18.59
C ARG A 48 4.77 7.88 17.08
N ALA A 49 3.82 7.43 16.27
CA ALA A 49 3.96 7.41 14.82
C ALA A 49 4.07 8.84 14.24
N ASP A 50 3.20 9.75 14.68
CA ASP A 50 3.19 11.14 14.19
C ASP A 50 4.51 11.85 14.49
N GLU A 51 5.10 11.64 15.67
CA GLU A 51 6.40 12.21 16.04
C GLU A 51 7.55 11.70 15.16
N LEU A 52 7.47 10.46 14.71
CA LEU A 52 8.46 9.86 13.82
C LEU A 52 8.26 10.37 12.39
N LEU A 53 7.02 10.32 11.90
CA LEU A 53 6.67 10.70 10.53
C LEU A 53 6.90 12.19 10.27
N ALA A 54 6.69 13.05 11.27
CA ALA A 54 6.98 14.49 11.18
C ALA A 54 8.47 14.82 10.96
N LYS A 55 9.38 13.88 11.23
CA LYS A 55 10.83 14.04 11.03
C LYS A 55 11.32 13.51 9.69
N VAL A 56 10.45 12.89 8.90
CA VAL A 56 10.82 12.29 7.61
C VAL A 56 11.14 13.40 6.60
N GLN A 57 12.36 13.37 6.07
CA GLN A 57 12.84 14.29 5.05
C GLN A 57 13.05 13.62 3.69
N HIS A 58 13.02 12.29 3.65
CA HIS A 58 13.19 11.46 2.46
C HIS A 58 12.51 10.10 2.67
N VAL A 59 11.94 9.54 1.60
CA VAL A 59 11.31 8.21 1.60
C VAL A 59 12.07 7.27 0.65
N GLN A 60 12.66 6.21 1.20
CA GLN A 60 13.22 5.10 0.41
C GLN A 60 12.23 3.94 0.36
N ILE A 61 11.84 3.52 -0.84
CA ILE A 61 11.02 2.32 -1.07
C ILE A 61 11.89 1.22 -1.69
N ILE A 62 11.85 0.03 -1.09
CA ILE A 62 12.62 -1.14 -1.54
C ILE A 62 11.63 -2.27 -1.83
N ALA A 63 11.56 -2.71 -3.10
CA ALA A 63 10.57 -3.71 -3.53
C ALA A 63 11.04 -4.52 -4.76
N CYS A 64 10.26 -5.54 -5.14
CA CYS A 64 10.50 -6.37 -6.33
C CYS A 64 9.23 -6.51 -7.18
N GLY A 65 9.38 -6.78 -8.48
CA GLY A 65 8.27 -7.14 -9.38
C GLY A 65 7.11 -6.14 -9.36
N THR A 66 5.88 -6.63 -9.25
CA THR A 66 4.66 -5.78 -9.21
C THR A 66 4.67 -4.78 -8.05
N SER A 67 5.22 -5.13 -6.90
CA SER A 67 5.33 -4.21 -5.76
C SER A 67 6.30 -3.06 -6.03
N TYR A 68 7.37 -3.31 -6.80
CA TYR A 68 8.25 -2.25 -7.29
C TYR A 68 7.49 -1.27 -8.20
N HIS A 69 6.64 -1.78 -9.09
CA HIS A 69 5.80 -0.91 -9.93
C HIS A 69 4.82 -0.06 -9.12
N SER A 70 4.22 -0.59 -8.05
CA SER A 70 3.40 0.25 -7.14
C SER A 70 4.22 1.33 -6.44
N GLY A 71 5.46 1.03 -6.03
CA GLY A 71 6.38 2.01 -5.45
C GLY A 71 6.70 3.13 -6.42
N MET A 72 6.95 2.79 -7.69
CA MET A 72 7.19 3.78 -8.75
C MET A 72 6.01 4.74 -8.94
N VAL A 73 4.76 4.26 -8.83
CA VAL A 73 3.58 5.14 -8.82
C VAL A 73 3.56 6.02 -7.57
N ALA A 74 3.81 5.45 -6.39
CA ALA A 74 3.83 6.18 -5.12
C ALA A 74 4.88 7.30 -5.09
N ARG A 75 6.02 7.12 -5.75
CA ARG A 75 7.06 8.16 -5.88
C ARG A 75 6.50 9.46 -6.43
N TYR A 76 5.72 9.39 -7.51
CA TYR A 76 5.08 10.58 -8.10
C TYR A 76 4.14 11.25 -7.10
N TRP A 77 3.43 10.50 -6.26
CA TRP A 77 2.55 11.07 -5.25
C TRP A 77 3.32 11.72 -4.10
N PHE A 78 4.37 11.08 -3.59
CA PHE A 78 5.20 11.67 -2.53
C PHE A 78 5.83 12.98 -2.99
N GLU A 79 6.37 13.03 -4.20
CA GLU A 79 7.01 14.24 -4.71
C GLU A 79 6.00 15.33 -5.09
N ALA A 80 4.95 14.98 -5.85
CA ALA A 80 4.03 15.98 -6.40
C ALA A 80 2.96 16.45 -5.41
N LEU A 81 2.52 15.60 -4.49
CA LEU A 81 1.43 15.91 -3.56
C LEU A 81 1.93 16.25 -2.15
N ALA A 82 2.92 15.50 -1.65
CA ALA A 82 3.46 15.71 -0.30
C ALA A 82 4.73 16.57 -0.27
N GLY A 83 5.40 16.78 -1.42
CA GLY A 83 6.65 17.53 -1.50
C GLY A 83 7.84 16.85 -0.81
N VAL A 84 7.77 15.53 -0.60
CA VAL A 84 8.81 14.73 0.07
C VAL A 84 9.61 13.98 -0.98
N PRO A 85 10.94 14.17 -1.06
CA PRO A 85 11.80 13.39 -1.97
C PRO A 85 11.62 11.89 -1.76
N CYS A 86 11.52 11.13 -2.86
CA CYS A 86 11.30 9.69 -2.78
C CYS A 86 12.11 8.91 -3.81
N ASP A 87 12.85 7.89 -3.36
CA ASP A 87 13.57 6.94 -4.20
C ASP A 87 12.93 5.55 -4.12
N VAL A 88 12.96 4.84 -5.25
CA VAL A 88 12.40 3.48 -5.36
C VAL A 88 13.44 2.58 -6.03
N GLU A 89 13.89 1.56 -5.33
CA GLU A 89 14.94 0.66 -5.80
C GLU A 89 14.48 -0.80 -5.80
N ILE A 90 15.02 -1.56 -6.77
CA ILE A 90 14.85 -3.01 -6.83
C ILE A 90 15.63 -3.62 -5.67
N ALA A 91 14.97 -4.45 -4.85
CA ALA A 91 15.56 -4.96 -3.62
C ALA A 91 16.83 -5.78 -3.83
N SER A 92 16.96 -6.50 -4.96
CA SER A 92 18.18 -7.25 -5.29
C SER A 92 19.38 -6.33 -5.47
N GLU A 93 19.19 -5.14 -6.02
CA GLU A 93 20.27 -4.18 -6.29
C GLU A 93 20.63 -3.40 -5.03
N PHE A 94 19.61 -2.93 -4.30
CA PHE A 94 19.80 -2.17 -3.06
C PHE A 94 20.62 -2.96 -2.03
N ARG A 95 20.42 -4.27 -1.95
CA ARG A 95 21.10 -5.15 -0.97
C ARG A 95 22.63 -5.11 -1.06
N TYR A 96 23.20 -4.80 -2.21
CA TYR A 96 24.65 -4.84 -2.46
C TYR A 96 25.29 -3.46 -2.63
N ARG A 97 24.56 -2.39 -2.32
CA ARG A 97 25.10 -1.04 -2.14
C ARG A 97 25.48 -0.80 -0.69
#